data_AF-A0A7X9SUZ1-F1
#
_entry.id   AF-A0A7X9SUZ1-F1
#
_cell.length_a   1.000
_cell.length_b   1.000
_cell.length_c   1.000
_cell.angle_alpha   90.00
_cell.angle_beta   90.00
_cell.angle_gamma   90.00
#
_symmetry.space_group_name_H-M   'P 1'
#
loop_
_entity.id
_entity.type
_entity.pdbx_description
1 polymer ?
#
loop_
_entity_poly.entity_id
_entity_poly.type
_entity_poly.pdbx_seq_one_letter_code
_entity_poly.pdbx_strand_id
1 'polypeptide(L)'
;MHTYANRLDQGQTLLDAARAGLAIDGLPTDSPVAFWGYSQGGGAIASAAELAATYAPELDVVVTFAGAPPADLSQVLDRIDGNMIMGAIGYAVNGFLASEPQLRPLMDEIASPYGRRILSKLEQDCIGDSVERVGLHRTNSWTVDGRSLSDHFAEHPEIVAALDHHRIGRLKPNAPVLVLNGRNDDVIPFGQAEQMARDWCAQGADVTFVAAEIPRIAPGLGIGHTAPMMSGSELATHYLATAFGIALKEASASGSGGDISLPGTCQF
;
A
#
# COMPACT_ATOMS: atom_id res chain seq x y z
N MET A 1 3.88 17.62 -7.67
CA MET A 1 4.39 16.23 -7.62
C MET A 1 3.59 15.47 -6.58
N HIS A 2 3.03 14.32 -6.94
CA HIS A 2 2.47 13.39 -5.96
C HIS A 2 3.61 12.54 -5.37
N THR A 3 3.77 12.53 -4.05
CA THR A 3 4.78 11.73 -3.34
C THR A 3 4.33 10.27 -3.19
N TYR A 4 4.14 9.62 -4.35
CA TYR A 4 3.64 8.25 -4.47
C TYR A 4 4.44 7.27 -3.60
N ALA A 5 3.74 6.45 -2.80
CA ALA A 5 4.33 5.44 -1.92
C ALA A 5 5.17 5.97 -0.74
N ASN A 6 5.32 7.29 -0.57
CA ASN A 6 5.90 7.85 0.65
C ASN A 6 4.97 7.58 1.84
N ARG A 7 5.41 6.73 2.77
CA ARG A 7 4.58 6.31 3.92
C ARG A 7 4.16 7.50 4.81
N LEU A 8 5.05 8.46 5.05
CA LEU A 8 4.79 9.54 6.01
C LEU A 8 3.76 10.49 5.42
N ASP A 9 3.99 10.97 4.20
CA ASP A 9 3.09 11.89 3.51
C ASP A 9 1.68 11.31 3.42
N GLN A 10 1.55 10.06 2.98
CA GLN A 10 0.24 9.43 2.82
C GLN A 10 -0.46 9.17 4.16
N GLY A 11 0.26 8.65 5.16
CA GLY A 11 -0.32 8.35 6.46
C GLY A 11 -0.76 9.60 7.21
N GLN A 12 0.08 10.63 7.25
CA GLN A 12 -0.24 11.91 7.88
C GLN A 12 -1.39 12.62 7.15
N THR A 13 -1.37 12.64 5.81
CA THR A 13 -2.45 13.25 5.02
C THR A 13 -3.80 12.58 5.30
N LEU A 14 -3.86 11.25 5.45
CA LEU A 14 -5.10 10.56 5.80
C LEU A 14 -5.60 10.90 7.21
N LEU A 15 -4.70 11.00 8.19
CA LEU A 15 -5.05 11.41 9.55
C LEU A 15 -5.55 12.86 9.58
N ASP A 16 -4.92 13.75 8.84
CA ASP A 16 -5.37 15.14 8.68
C ASP A 16 -6.70 15.25 7.93
N ALA A 17 -6.94 14.38 6.94
CA ALA A 17 -8.23 14.28 6.28
C ALA A 17 -9.34 13.84 7.23
N ALA A 18 -9.07 12.90 8.15
CA ALA A 18 -10.02 12.50 9.18
C ALA A 18 -10.35 13.66 10.13
N ARG A 19 -9.34 14.39 10.63
CA ARG A 19 -9.52 15.61 11.44
C ARG A 19 -10.39 16.64 10.72
N ALA A 20 -10.09 16.90 9.45
CA ALA A 20 -10.81 17.86 8.63
C ALA A 20 -12.28 17.44 8.43
N GLY A 21 -12.54 16.15 8.17
CA GLY A 21 -13.88 15.61 8.05
C GLY A 21 -14.72 15.82 9.31
N LEU A 22 -14.17 15.46 10.48
CA LEU A 22 -14.83 15.68 11.77
C LEU A 22 -15.13 17.17 12.01
N ALA A 23 -14.18 18.04 11.70
CA ALA A 23 -14.34 19.48 11.88
C ALA A 23 -15.41 20.08 10.94
N ILE A 24 -15.47 19.64 9.68
CA ILE A 24 -16.48 20.09 8.71
C ILE A 24 -17.89 19.73 9.17
N ASP A 25 -18.05 18.53 9.74
CA ASP A 25 -19.35 18.04 10.22
C ASP A 25 -19.67 18.49 11.66
N GLY A 26 -18.76 19.24 12.30
CA GLY A 26 -18.94 19.73 13.68
C GLY A 26 -18.93 18.61 14.72
N LEU A 27 -18.30 17.48 14.42
CA LEU A 27 -18.19 16.32 15.29
C LEU A 27 -17.04 16.48 16.31
N PRO A 28 -17.16 15.90 17.52
CA PRO A 28 -16.05 15.78 18.46
C PRO A 28 -14.82 15.11 17.82
N THR A 29 -13.61 15.51 18.24
CA THR A 29 -12.36 14.95 17.70
C THR A 29 -12.17 13.47 18.03
N ASP A 30 -12.79 13.00 19.12
CA ASP A 30 -12.83 11.61 19.57
C ASP A 30 -14.04 10.85 19.00
N SER A 31 -14.69 11.36 17.95
CA SER A 31 -15.71 10.59 17.25
C SER A 31 -15.06 9.37 16.57
N PRO A 32 -15.71 8.19 16.58
CA PRO A 32 -15.17 6.98 15.97
C PRO A 32 -14.84 7.17 14.48
N VAL A 33 -13.61 6.85 14.11
CA VAL A 33 -13.09 6.87 12.75
C VAL A 33 -12.65 5.47 12.35
N ALA A 34 -12.91 5.11 11.09
CA ALA A 34 -12.39 3.90 10.50
C ALA A 34 -11.66 4.18 9.19
N PHE A 35 -10.71 3.31 8.89
CA PHE A 35 -9.86 3.42 7.72
C PHE A 35 -10.09 2.26 6.76
N TRP A 36 -10.17 2.56 5.47
CA TRP A 36 -10.30 1.58 4.39
C TRP A 36 -9.45 2.00 3.20
N GLY A 37 -8.64 1.08 2.69
CA GLY A 37 -7.88 1.31 1.47
C GLY A 37 -7.37 0.02 0.85
N TYR A 38 -7.10 0.08 -0.46
CA TYR A 38 -6.57 -1.04 -1.23
C TYR A 38 -5.37 -0.61 -2.08
N SER A 39 -4.41 -1.50 -2.33
CA SER A 39 -3.20 -1.23 -3.13
C SER A 39 -2.37 -0.09 -2.51
N GLN A 40 -2.00 0.94 -3.28
CA GLN A 40 -1.38 2.15 -2.73
C GLN A 40 -2.20 2.73 -1.57
N GLY A 41 -3.53 2.79 -1.69
CA GLY A 41 -4.42 3.22 -0.61
C GLY A 41 -4.36 2.30 0.60
N GLY A 42 -4.11 1.01 0.41
CA GLY A 42 -3.85 0.06 1.50
C GLY A 42 -2.57 0.38 2.24
N GLY A 43 -1.49 0.75 1.52
CA GLY A 43 -0.24 1.22 2.11
C GLY A 43 -0.39 2.55 2.86
N ALA A 44 -1.16 3.49 2.29
CA ALA A 44 -1.49 4.76 2.94
C ALA A 44 -2.21 4.52 4.28
N ILE A 45 -3.22 3.66 4.28
CA ILE A 45 -4.02 3.30 5.45
C ILE A 45 -3.21 2.51 6.48
N ALA A 46 -2.34 1.60 6.04
CA ALA A 46 -1.40 0.89 6.90
C ALA A 46 -0.43 1.85 7.61
N SER A 47 0.08 2.86 6.89
CA SER A 47 0.91 3.91 7.49
C SER A 47 0.11 4.81 8.45
N ALA A 48 -1.12 5.19 8.10
CA ALA A 48 -1.99 5.95 8.99
C ALA A 48 -2.25 5.20 10.31
N ALA A 49 -2.48 3.89 10.25
CA ALA A 49 -2.67 3.05 11.43
C ALA A 49 -1.43 3.05 12.35
N GLU A 50 -0.22 2.96 11.78
CA GLU A 50 1.05 3.07 12.53
C GLU A 50 1.26 4.45 13.16
N LEU A 51 0.89 5.51 12.44
CA LEU A 51 1.14 6.88 12.85
C LEU A 51 0.09 7.43 13.81
N ALA A 52 -1.13 6.87 13.84
CA ALA A 52 -2.25 7.39 14.63
C ALA A 52 -1.87 7.68 16.09
N ALA A 53 -1.21 6.75 16.78
CA ALA A 53 -0.82 6.93 18.18
C ALA A 53 0.16 8.10 18.44
N THR A 54 0.96 8.48 17.44
CA THR A 54 2.05 9.46 17.62
C THR A 54 1.77 10.79 16.93
N TYR A 55 1.06 10.77 15.80
CA TYR A 55 0.75 11.94 14.99
C TYR A 55 -0.66 12.48 15.25
N ALA A 56 -1.63 11.61 15.54
CA ALA A 56 -3.02 11.98 15.79
C ALA A 56 -3.66 11.22 16.96
N PRO A 57 -3.06 11.31 18.17
CA PRO A 57 -3.51 10.55 19.35
C PRO A 57 -4.93 10.92 19.82
N GLU A 58 -5.47 12.04 19.37
CA GLU A 58 -6.82 12.49 19.68
C GLU A 58 -7.92 11.84 18.82
N LEU A 59 -7.56 11.20 17.69
CA LEU A 59 -8.53 10.50 16.84
C LEU A 59 -8.87 9.13 17.45
N ASP A 60 -10.16 8.86 17.61
CA ASP A 60 -10.67 7.53 18.01
C ASP A 60 -10.72 6.59 16.79
N VAL A 61 -9.57 6.07 16.38
CA VAL A 61 -9.50 5.06 15.32
C VAL A 61 -10.01 3.73 15.90
N VAL A 62 -11.19 3.28 15.48
CA VAL A 62 -11.82 2.07 16.03
C VAL A 62 -11.50 0.82 15.23
N VAL A 63 -11.18 0.97 13.94
CA VAL A 63 -10.85 -0.17 13.06
C VAL A 63 -10.13 0.27 11.79
N THR A 64 -9.25 -0.57 11.26
CA THR A 64 -8.58 -0.37 9.97
C THR A 64 -8.73 -1.59 9.06
N PHE A 65 -9.00 -1.36 7.77
CA PHE A 65 -8.86 -2.33 6.69
C PHE A 65 -7.77 -1.89 5.71
N ALA A 66 -6.71 -2.70 5.60
CA ALA A 66 -5.60 -2.50 4.67
C ALA A 66 -5.55 -3.66 3.65
N GLY A 67 -6.09 -3.41 2.46
CA GLY A 67 -6.06 -4.36 1.35
C GLY A 67 -4.81 -4.20 0.48
N ALA A 68 -4.12 -5.30 0.22
CA ALA A 68 -2.89 -5.39 -0.56
C ALA A 68 -1.90 -4.23 -0.32
N PRO A 69 -1.48 -3.98 0.93
CA PRO A 69 -0.62 -2.83 1.24
C PRO A 69 0.82 -3.06 0.72
N PRO A 70 1.41 -2.13 -0.04
CA PRO A 70 2.85 -2.11 -0.31
C PRO A 70 3.62 -1.67 0.94
N ALA A 71 3.97 -2.61 1.82
CA ALA A 71 4.70 -2.37 3.06
C ALA A 71 6.23 -2.43 2.90
N ASP A 72 6.72 -3.14 1.87
CA ASP A 72 8.14 -3.21 1.50
C ASP A 72 8.33 -2.86 0.01
N LEU A 73 8.74 -1.61 -0.25
CA LEU A 73 8.87 -1.09 -1.61
C LEU A 73 9.99 -1.75 -2.42
N SER A 74 11.00 -2.34 -1.77
CA SER A 74 12.05 -3.09 -2.47
C SER A 74 11.49 -4.36 -3.12
N GLN A 75 10.67 -5.11 -2.39
CA GLN A 75 10.01 -6.30 -2.92
C GLN A 75 8.94 -5.96 -3.96
N VAL A 76 8.24 -4.83 -3.80
CA VAL A 76 7.25 -4.36 -4.78
C VAL A 76 7.93 -3.95 -6.08
N LEU A 77 9.06 -3.23 -6.02
CA LEU A 77 9.85 -2.83 -7.19
C LEU A 77 10.20 -4.04 -8.07
N ASP A 78 10.78 -5.08 -7.46
CA ASP A 78 11.12 -6.33 -8.15
C ASP A 78 9.90 -6.99 -8.79
N ARG A 79 8.77 -6.98 -8.07
CA ARG A 79 7.56 -7.67 -8.51
C ARG A 79 6.91 -7.04 -9.71
N ILE A 80 6.90 -5.70 -9.78
CA ILE A 80 6.14 -4.94 -10.78
C ILE A 80 6.95 -4.59 -12.03
N ASP A 81 8.27 -4.76 -12.02
CA ASP A 81 9.12 -4.55 -13.19
C ASP A 81 8.84 -5.61 -14.29
N GLY A 82 8.32 -5.17 -15.43
CA GLY A 82 7.82 -6.03 -16.50
C GLY A 82 6.31 -6.24 -16.52
N ASN A 83 5.57 -5.62 -15.59
CA ASN A 83 4.13 -5.81 -15.47
C ASN A 83 3.35 -4.69 -16.17
N MET A 84 2.04 -4.85 -16.32
CA MET A 84 1.17 -3.88 -16.98
C MET A 84 1.18 -2.52 -16.28
N ILE A 85 1.28 -2.50 -14.94
CA ILE A 85 1.28 -1.25 -14.15
C ILE A 85 2.68 -0.78 -13.75
N MET A 86 3.73 -1.26 -14.42
CA MET A 86 5.13 -0.96 -14.04
C MET A 86 5.41 0.55 -13.95
N GLY A 87 4.63 1.41 -14.63
CA GLY A 87 4.68 2.87 -14.51
C GLY A 87 4.63 3.41 -13.07
N ALA A 88 4.05 2.66 -12.13
CA ALA A 88 4.08 2.97 -10.70
C ALA A 88 5.51 3.05 -10.12
N ILE A 89 6.49 2.35 -10.70
CA ILE A 89 7.92 2.51 -10.37
C ILE A 89 8.35 3.95 -10.63
N GLY A 90 7.97 4.51 -11.79
CA GLY A 90 8.32 5.89 -12.13
C GLY A 90 7.63 6.91 -11.22
N TYR A 91 6.39 6.65 -10.79
CA TYR A 91 5.70 7.49 -9.80
C TYR A 91 6.47 7.51 -8.47
N ALA A 92 6.87 6.33 -7.97
CA ALA A 92 7.64 6.21 -6.74
C ALA A 92 8.99 6.92 -6.87
N VAL A 93 9.75 6.68 -7.95
CA VAL A 93 11.02 7.37 -8.21
C VAL A 93 10.84 8.89 -8.21
N ASN A 94 9.89 9.42 -8.99
CA ASN A 94 9.62 10.86 -9.04
C ASN A 94 9.19 11.44 -7.69
N GLY A 95 8.35 10.71 -6.95
CA GLY A 95 7.90 11.06 -5.61
C GLY A 95 9.07 11.16 -4.63
N PHE A 96 9.92 10.13 -4.57
CA PHE A 96 11.10 10.12 -3.69
C PHE A 96 12.13 11.15 -4.09
N LEU A 97 12.40 11.38 -5.38
CA LEU A 97 13.30 12.47 -5.78
C LEU A 97 12.78 13.85 -5.35
N ALA A 98 11.45 14.02 -5.24
CA ALA A 98 10.86 15.26 -4.76
C ALA A 98 10.92 15.40 -3.23
N SER A 99 10.61 14.34 -2.48
CA SER A 99 10.66 14.37 -1.00
C SER A 99 12.08 14.20 -0.42
N GLU A 100 12.98 13.58 -1.18
CA GLU A 100 14.37 13.27 -0.84
C GLU A 100 15.34 13.73 -1.93
N PRO A 101 15.57 15.05 -2.09
CA PRO A 101 16.40 15.60 -3.16
C PRO A 101 17.85 15.08 -3.17
N GLN A 102 18.35 14.57 -2.03
CA GLN A 102 19.67 13.95 -1.91
C GLN A 102 19.85 12.72 -2.81
N LEU A 103 18.77 12.06 -3.24
CA LEU A 103 18.82 10.88 -4.12
C LEU A 103 18.99 11.24 -5.61
N ARG A 104 18.82 12.53 -5.99
CA ARG A 104 18.88 12.98 -7.39
C ARG A 104 20.21 12.68 -8.09
N PRO A 105 21.38 12.96 -7.48
CA PRO A 105 22.66 12.66 -8.14
C PRO A 105 22.82 11.18 -8.48
N LEU A 106 22.40 10.28 -7.57
CA LEU A 106 22.44 8.84 -7.80
C LEU A 106 21.54 8.45 -8.99
N MET A 107 20.32 8.98 -9.03
CA MET A 107 19.42 8.71 -10.16
C MET A 107 19.94 9.31 -11.49
N ASP A 108 20.64 10.44 -11.46
CA ASP A 108 21.25 11.05 -12.65
C ASP A 108 22.40 10.21 -13.23
N GLU A 109 23.10 9.45 -12.38
CA GLU A 109 24.13 8.48 -12.77
C GLU A 109 23.50 7.20 -13.36
N ILE A 110 22.42 6.72 -12.76
CA ILE A 110 21.73 5.49 -13.17
C ILE A 110 20.93 5.69 -14.48
N ALA A 111 20.23 6.83 -14.61
CA ALA A 111 19.24 7.04 -15.67
C ALA A 111 19.87 7.38 -17.03
N SER A 112 19.51 6.60 -18.05
CA SER A 112 19.81 6.94 -19.45
C SER A 112 19.05 8.19 -19.90
N PRO A 113 19.45 8.84 -21.00
CA PRO A 113 18.67 9.93 -21.58
C PRO A 113 17.23 9.52 -21.93
N TYR A 114 17.00 8.25 -22.27
CA TYR A 114 15.65 7.70 -22.46
C TYR A 114 14.90 7.57 -21.13
N GLY A 115 15.54 6.99 -20.11
CA GLY A 115 14.96 6.85 -18.77
C GLY A 115 14.52 8.20 -18.19
N ARG A 116 15.36 9.23 -18.28
CA ARG A 116 14.99 10.60 -17.83
C ARG A 116 13.75 11.14 -18.55
N ARG A 117 13.63 10.90 -19.85
CA ARG A 117 12.43 11.30 -20.62
C ARG A 117 11.19 10.50 -20.22
N ILE A 118 11.34 9.24 -19.86
CA ILE A 118 10.22 8.41 -19.38
C ILE A 118 9.79 8.87 -17.99
N LEU A 119 10.72 9.04 -17.05
CA LEU A 119 10.44 9.55 -15.70
C LEU A 119 9.73 10.91 -15.76
N SER A 120 10.22 11.83 -16.58
CA SER A 120 9.57 13.15 -16.75
C SER A 120 8.15 13.06 -17.34
N LYS A 121 7.86 12.07 -18.19
CA LYS A 121 6.48 11.85 -18.68
C LYS A 121 5.60 11.24 -17.60
N LEU A 122 6.11 10.24 -16.88
CA LEU A 122 5.38 9.57 -15.81
C LEU A 122 5.02 10.53 -14.66
N GLU A 123 5.73 11.64 -14.49
CA GLU A 123 5.33 12.69 -13.54
C GLU A 123 3.93 13.27 -13.83
N GLN A 124 3.49 13.26 -15.09
CA GLN A 124 2.23 13.84 -15.55
C GLN A 124 1.16 12.79 -15.89
N ASP A 125 1.50 11.51 -15.86
CA ASP A 125 0.63 10.42 -16.30
C ASP A 125 -0.29 9.94 -15.17
N CYS A 126 -1.56 9.70 -15.48
CA CYS A 126 -2.41 8.84 -14.65
C CYS A 126 -2.12 7.36 -14.94
N ILE A 127 -2.67 6.44 -14.12
CA ILE A 127 -2.41 5.00 -14.26
C ILE A 127 -2.73 4.46 -15.66
N GLY A 128 -3.79 4.96 -16.31
CA GLY A 128 -4.14 4.57 -17.68
C GLY A 128 -3.08 5.00 -18.70
N ASP A 129 -2.59 6.23 -18.59
CA ASP A 129 -1.58 6.79 -19.49
C ASP A 129 -0.25 6.04 -19.35
N SER A 130 0.13 5.67 -18.12
CA SER A 130 1.36 4.91 -17.89
C SER A 130 1.26 3.46 -18.35
N VAL A 131 0.09 2.82 -18.24
CA VAL A 131 -0.15 1.49 -18.84
C VAL A 131 0.03 1.54 -20.36
N GLU A 132 -0.54 2.53 -21.04
CA GLU A 132 -0.36 2.69 -22.49
C GLU A 132 1.10 2.96 -22.86
N ARG A 133 1.80 3.76 -22.04
CA ARG A 133 3.16 4.22 -22.35
C ARG A 133 4.24 3.17 -22.10
N VAL A 134 4.18 2.49 -20.96
CA VAL A 134 5.26 1.63 -20.47
C VAL A 134 4.76 0.28 -19.96
N GLY A 135 3.47 -0.04 -20.06
CA GLY A 135 2.96 -1.34 -19.63
C GLY A 135 3.73 -2.49 -20.30
N LEU A 136 4.10 -3.49 -19.51
CA LEU A 136 4.90 -4.65 -19.93
C LEU A 136 6.34 -4.33 -20.38
N HIS A 137 6.77 -3.06 -20.32
CA HIS A 137 8.19 -2.71 -20.46
C HIS A 137 8.94 -3.06 -19.18
N ARG A 138 10.27 -3.01 -19.25
CA ARG A 138 11.16 -3.20 -18.11
C ARG A 138 12.03 -1.98 -17.84
N THR A 139 12.36 -1.77 -16.56
CA THR A 139 13.19 -0.65 -16.11
C THR A 139 14.61 -0.69 -16.63
N ASN A 140 15.08 -1.85 -17.10
CA ASN A 140 16.39 -1.96 -17.75
C ASN A 140 16.53 -1.07 -18.99
N SER A 141 15.44 -0.73 -19.68
CA SER A 141 15.45 0.23 -20.78
C SER A 141 15.67 1.68 -20.31
N TRP A 142 15.51 1.96 -19.02
CA TRP A 142 15.61 3.29 -18.43
C TRP A 142 17.01 3.60 -17.91
N THR A 143 17.87 2.60 -17.74
CA THR A 143 19.20 2.74 -17.14
C THR A 143 20.29 2.86 -18.22
N VAL A 144 21.45 3.43 -17.85
CA VAL A 144 22.57 3.67 -18.78
C VAL A 144 23.25 2.40 -19.30
N ASP A 145 23.16 1.32 -18.55
CA ASP A 145 23.90 0.06 -18.77
C ASP A 145 22.99 -1.15 -19.03
N GLY A 146 21.68 -0.98 -19.00
CA GLY A 146 20.73 -2.05 -19.25
C GLY A 146 20.49 -3.00 -18.07
N ARG A 147 20.93 -2.65 -16.85
CA ARG A 147 20.54 -3.36 -15.61
C ARG A 147 19.20 -2.83 -15.08
N SER A 148 18.47 -3.63 -14.30
CA SER A 148 17.19 -3.16 -13.74
C SER A 148 17.41 -2.03 -12.72
N LEU A 149 16.38 -1.22 -12.46
CA LEU A 149 16.46 -0.24 -11.38
C LEU A 149 16.68 -0.90 -10.01
N SER A 150 16.13 -2.09 -9.79
CA SER A 150 16.36 -2.82 -8.54
C SER A 150 17.82 -3.21 -8.35
N ASP A 151 18.49 -3.71 -9.41
CA ASP A 151 19.92 -4.05 -9.36
C ASP A 151 20.77 -2.82 -8.99
N HIS A 152 20.49 -1.66 -9.60
CA HIS A 152 21.17 -0.41 -9.27
C HIS A 152 20.85 0.03 -7.84
N PHE A 153 19.58 0.05 -7.44
CA PHE A 153 19.18 0.52 -6.11
C PHE A 153 19.79 -0.31 -4.98
N ALA A 154 19.95 -1.63 -5.18
CA ALA A 154 20.59 -2.51 -4.22
C ALA A 154 22.09 -2.22 -4.01
N GLU A 155 22.76 -1.57 -4.98
CA GLU A 155 24.19 -1.21 -4.91
C GLU A 155 24.43 0.14 -4.22
N HIS A 156 23.37 0.91 -3.94
CA HIS A 156 23.45 2.24 -3.33
C HIS A 156 22.85 2.23 -1.91
N PRO A 157 23.69 2.19 -0.85
CA PRO A 157 23.23 2.16 0.54
C PRO A 157 22.26 3.29 0.91
N GLU A 158 22.41 4.46 0.30
CA GLU A 158 21.55 5.63 0.50
C GLU A 158 20.12 5.37 -0.01
N ILE A 159 19.99 4.72 -1.17
CA ILE A 159 18.68 4.34 -1.72
C ILE A 159 18.06 3.22 -0.88
N VAL A 160 18.87 2.22 -0.50
CA VAL A 160 18.43 1.14 0.40
C VAL A 160 17.90 1.72 1.72
N ALA A 161 18.63 2.68 2.32
CA ALA A 161 18.22 3.34 3.54
C ALA A 161 16.92 4.15 3.36
N ALA A 162 16.74 4.83 2.23
CA ALA A 162 15.50 5.54 1.91
C ALA A 162 14.30 4.59 1.78
N LEU A 163 14.44 3.50 1.00
CA LEU A 163 13.41 2.47 0.89
C LEU A 163 13.08 1.84 2.24
N ASP A 164 14.10 1.58 3.06
CA ASP A 164 13.97 1.04 4.40
C ASP A 164 13.24 1.99 5.37
N HIS A 165 13.50 3.30 5.27
CA HIS A 165 12.80 4.33 6.04
C HIS A 165 11.29 4.34 5.77
N HIS A 166 10.89 3.94 4.56
CA HIS A 166 9.49 3.86 4.13
C HIS A 166 8.83 2.49 4.36
N ARG A 167 9.51 1.54 5.01
CA ARG A 167 8.88 0.27 5.41
C ARG A 167 7.75 0.49 6.42
N ILE A 168 6.67 -0.25 6.23
CA ILE A 168 5.54 -0.35 7.16
C ILE A 168 5.66 -1.69 7.90
N GLY A 169 5.29 -1.73 9.18
CA GLY A 169 5.48 -2.88 10.07
C GLY A 169 6.35 -2.56 11.29
N ARG A 170 6.79 -1.31 11.46
CA ARG A 170 7.77 -0.88 12.48
C ARG A 170 7.16 -0.25 13.70
N LEU A 171 5.91 0.18 13.60
CA LEU A 171 5.17 0.79 14.70
C LEU A 171 3.91 -0.03 14.94
N LYS A 172 3.44 -0.03 16.18
CA LYS A 172 2.22 -0.74 16.57
C LYS A 172 0.98 0.09 16.17
N PRO A 173 0.05 -0.44 15.35
CA PRO A 173 -1.27 0.14 15.20
C PRO A 173 -2.00 0.32 16.54
N ASN A 174 -2.76 1.41 16.70
CA ASN A 174 -3.53 1.69 17.92
C ASN A 174 -4.94 1.07 17.93
N ALA A 175 -5.36 0.46 16.83
CA ALA A 175 -6.68 -0.11 16.62
C ALA A 175 -6.57 -1.51 15.97
N PRO A 176 -7.62 -2.35 16.04
CA PRO A 176 -7.67 -3.60 15.30
C PRO A 176 -7.52 -3.39 13.79
N VAL A 177 -6.69 -4.21 13.15
CA VAL A 177 -6.42 -4.13 11.71
C VAL A 177 -6.75 -5.44 11.00
N LEU A 178 -7.60 -5.35 9.98
CA LEU A 178 -7.79 -6.42 8.99
C LEU A 178 -6.90 -6.15 7.77
N VAL A 179 -5.95 -7.04 7.53
CA VAL A 179 -5.10 -7.05 6.34
C VAL A 179 -5.61 -8.12 5.38
N LEU A 180 -5.82 -7.77 4.12
CA LEU A 180 -6.19 -8.76 3.09
C LEU A 180 -5.20 -8.69 1.93
N ASN A 181 -4.61 -9.82 1.53
CA ASN A 181 -3.75 -9.86 0.34
C ASN A 181 -4.04 -11.12 -0.49
N GLY A 182 -3.99 -11.01 -1.82
CA GLY A 182 -4.08 -12.16 -2.70
C GLY A 182 -2.86 -13.07 -2.55
N ARG A 183 -3.06 -14.39 -2.39
CA ARG A 183 -1.96 -15.37 -2.35
C ARG A 183 -1.09 -15.31 -3.60
N ASN A 184 -1.75 -15.09 -4.74
CA ASN A 184 -1.16 -15.05 -6.07
C ASN A 184 -1.13 -13.63 -6.64
N ASP A 185 -1.13 -12.61 -5.78
CA ASP A 185 -1.09 -11.21 -6.20
C ASP A 185 0.12 -10.95 -7.12
N ASP A 186 -0.17 -10.35 -8.27
CA ASP A 186 0.80 -10.11 -9.33
C ASP A 186 1.38 -8.70 -9.37
N VAL A 187 1.05 -7.90 -8.38
CA VAL A 187 1.53 -6.53 -8.21
C VAL A 187 2.18 -6.37 -6.84
N ILE A 188 1.46 -6.75 -5.79
CA ILE A 188 1.88 -6.58 -4.40
C ILE A 188 2.22 -7.95 -3.81
N PRO A 189 3.51 -8.27 -3.59
CA PRO A 189 3.89 -9.60 -3.10
C PRO A 189 3.17 -9.95 -1.80
N PHE A 190 2.58 -11.13 -1.76
CA PHE A 190 1.88 -11.63 -0.57
C PHE A 190 2.76 -11.63 0.69
N GLY A 191 4.00 -12.11 0.54
CA GLY A 191 4.91 -12.30 1.68
C GLY A 191 5.27 -11.02 2.42
N GLN A 192 5.38 -9.88 1.73
CA GLN A 192 5.72 -8.62 2.41
C GLN A 192 4.55 -8.07 3.24
N ALA A 193 3.31 -8.21 2.76
CA ALA A 193 2.12 -7.82 3.53
C ALA A 193 1.90 -8.76 4.73
N GLU A 194 2.14 -10.06 4.57
CA GLU A 194 2.08 -11.02 5.67
C GLU A 194 3.15 -10.72 6.72
N GLN A 195 4.38 -10.39 6.30
CA GLN A 195 5.45 -10.02 7.23
C GLN A 195 5.10 -8.76 8.03
N MET A 196 4.57 -7.72 7.38
CA MET A 196 4.08 -6.51 8.07
C MET A 196 3.06 -6.85 9.16
N ALA A 197 2.07 -7.69 8.84
CA ALA A 197 1.06 -8.12 9.81
C ALA A 197 1.66 -8.93 10.98
N ARG A 198 2.66 -9.77 10.71
CA ARG A 198 3.41 -10.51 11.74
C ARG A 198 4.22 -9.57 12.63
N ASP A 199 4.86 -8.55 12.06
CA ASP A 199 5.66 -7.57 12.81
C ASP A 199 4.77 -6.72 13.72
N TRP A 200 3.58 -6.30 13.25
CA TRP A 200 2.58 -5.65 14.09
C TRP A 200 2.08 -6.53 15.21
N CYS A 201 1.78 -7.81 14.92
CA CYS A 201 1.39 -8.77 15.93
C CYS A 201 2.48 -8.94 17.01
N ALA A 202 3.75 -9.02 16.62
CA ALA A 202 4.88 -9.13 17.55
C ALA A 202 5.02 -7.90 18.47
N GLN A 203 4.49 -6.76 18.07
CA GLN A 203 4.40 -5.53 18.87
C GLN A 203 3.11 -5.47 19.72
N GLY A 204 2.30 -6.53 19.71
CA GLY A 204 1.06 -6.65 20.47
C GLY A 204 -0.13 -5.89 19.87
N ALA A 205 -0.12 -5.63 18.57
CA ALA A 205 -1.29 -5.13 17.85
C ALA A 205 -2.32 -6.26 17.65
N ASP A 206 -3.58 -5.87 17.50
CA ASP A 206 -4.65 -6.79 17.12
C ASP A 206 -4.75 -6.82 15.59
N VAL A 207 -4.33 -7.93 14.99
CA VAL A 207 -4.22 -8.06 13.54
C VAL A 207 -4.90 -9.35 13.10
N THR A 208 -5.72 -9.23 12.06
CA THR A 208 -6.22 -10.37 11.29
C THR A 208 -5.72 -10.27 9.88
N PHE A 209 -4.99 -11.28 9.44
CA PHE A 209 -4.49 -11.38 8.10
C PHE A 209 -5.32 -12.42 7.33
N VAL A 210 -5.91 -12.01 6.22
CA VAL A 210 -6.71 -12.87 5.34
C VAL A 210 -6.00 -13.02 4.01
N ALA A 211 -5.66 -14.27 3.68
CA ALA A 211 -5.20 -14.62 2.36
C ALA A 211 -6.37 -14.89 1.41
N ALA A 212 -6.50 -14.08 0.37
CA ALA A 212 -7.46 -14.35 -0.69
C ALA A 212 -6.91 -15.40 -1.66
N GLU A 213 -7.56 -16.56 -1.70
CA GLU A 213 -7.17 -17.71 -2.54
C GLU A 213 -7.72 -17.58 -3.97
N ILE A 214 -7.26 -16.56 -4.68
CA ILE A 214 -7.55 -16.39 -6.12
C ILE A 214 -6.49 -17.17 -6.93
N PRO A 215 -6.88 -18.05 -7.88
CA PRO A 215 -5.93 -18.74 -8.75
C PRO A 215 -5.03 -17.77 -9.54
N ARG A 216 -3.85 -18.23 -9.97
CA ARG A 216 -3.01 -17.47 -10.90
C ARG A 216 -3.72 -17.31 -12.25
N ILE A 217 -4.13 -16.09 -12.59
CA ILE A 217 -4.79 -15.76 -13.85
C ILE A 217 -3.96 -14.67 -14.54
N ALA A 218 -3.45 -14.98 -15.74
CA ALA A 218 -2.66 -14.08 -16.60
C ALA A 218 -1.68 -13.16 -15.82
N PRO A 219 -0.64 -13.73 -15.18
CA PRO A 219 0.28 -12.96 -14.33
C PRO A 219 0.93 -11.78 -15.07
N GLY A 220 1.02 -10.65 -14.38
CA GLY A 220 1.59 -9.42 -14.90
C GLY A 220 0.54 -8.46 -15.48
N LEU A 221 -0.73 -8.86 -15.60
CA LEU A 221 -1.83 -8.00 -16.05
C LEU A 221 -2.59 -7.32 -14.89
N GLY A 222 -2.24 -7.60 -13.64
CA GLY A 222 -2.88 -7.00 -12.46
C GLY A 222 -4.19 -7.70 -12.04
N ILE A 223 -4.55 -8.82 -12.67
CA ILE A 223 -5.78 -9.57 -12.34
C ILE A 223 -5.64 -10.22 -10.95
N GLY A 224 -4.48 -10.79 -10.64
CA GLY A 224 -4.19 -11.38 -9.34
C GLY A 224 -4.24 -10.35 -8.21
N HIS A 225 -3.95 -9.09 -8.53
CA HIS A 225 -4.04 -7.96 -7.62
C HIS A 225 -5.46 -7.40 -7.44
N THR A 226 -6.26 -7.32 -8.51
CA THR A 226 -7.59 -6.66 -8.47
C THR A 226 -8.72 -7.59 -8.07
N ALA A 227 -8.65 -8.88 -8.38
CA ALA A 227 -9.70 -9.82 -8.01
C ALA A 227 -9.93 -9.94 -6.49
N PRO A 228 -8.88 -10.00 -5.63
CA PRO A 228 -9.05 -9.99 -4.18
C PRO A 228 -9.72 -8.72 -3.64
N MET A 229 -9.56 -7.57 -4.30
CA MET A 229 -10.25 -6.34 -3.94
C MET A 229 -11.77 -6.54 -4.01
N MET A 230 -12.25 -7.11 -5.11
CA MET A 230 -13.68 -7.33 -5.35
C MET A 230 -14.25 -8.36 -4.36
N SER A 231 -13.59 -9.51 -4.21
CA SER A 231 -14.05 -10.57 -3.31
C SER A 231 -13.91 -10.19 -1.83
N GLY A 232 -12.92 -9.36 -1.49
CA GLY A 232 -12.64 -8.91 -0.13
C GLY A 232 -13.44 -7.68 0.32
N SER A 233 -14.17 -7.01 -0.58
CA SER A 233 -14.90 -5.78 -0.25
C SER A 233 -16.07 -6.02 0.70
N GLU A 234 -16.77 -7.15 0.55
CA GLU A 234 -17.86 -7.53 1.46
C GLU A 234 -17.31 -7.78 2.87
N LEU A 235 -16.25 -8.59 2.96
CA LEU A 235 -15.52 -8.83 4.19
C LEU A 235 -15.08 -7.51 4.87
N ALA A 236 -14.44 -6.61 4.12
CA ALA A 236 -14.03 -5.31 4.64
C ALA A 236 -15.24 -4.52 5.18
N THR A 237 -16.36 -4.50 4.45
CA THR A 237 -17.57 -3.78 4.85
C THR A 237 -18.17 -4.34 6.14
N HIS A 238 -18.27 -5.68 6.26
CA HIS A 238 -18.73 -6.34 7.48
C HIS A 238 -17.80 -6.05 8.67
N TYR A 239 -16.48 -6.11 8.46
CA TYR A 239 -15.49 -5.83 9.49
C TYR A 239 -15.61 -4.40 10.03
N LEU A 240 -15.72 -3.42 9.11
CA LEU A 240 -15.92 -2.02 9.47
C LEU A 240 -17.25 -1.80 10.18
N ALA A 241 -18.36 -2.31 9.64
CA ALA A 241 -19.68 -2.14 10.22
C ALA A 241 -19.78 -2.72 11.65
N THR A 242 -19.15 -3.87 11.88
CA THR A 242 -19.12 -4.50 13.21
C THR A 242 -18.45 -3.59 14.25
N ALA A 243 -17.36 -2.91 13.89
CA ALA A 243 -16.67 -1.98 14.79
C ALA A 243 -17.54 -0.76 15.18
N PHE A 244 -18.47 -0.34 14.31
CA PHE A 244 -19.45 0.70 14.61
C PHE A 244 -20.74 0.17 15.26
N GLY A 245 -20.83 -1.14 15.55
CA GLY A 245 -22.05 -1.75 16.08
C GLY A 245 -23.21 -1.78 15.07
N ILE A 246 -22.92 -1.70 13.78
CA ILE A 246 -23.91 -1.71 12.70
C ILE A 246 -24.12 -3.15 12.24
N ALA A 247 -25.33 -3.68 12.46
CA ALA A 247 -25.72 -4.99 11.93
C ALA A 247 -26.08 -4.87 10.44
N LEU A 248 -25.21 -5.37 9.57
CA LEU A 248 -25.54 -5.56 8.16
C LEU A 248 -26.41 -6.82 8.01
N LYS A 249 -27.47 -6.74 7.19
CA LYS A 249 -28.20 -7.94 6.79
C LYS A 249 -27.27 -8.81 5.95
N GLU A 250 -27.11 -10.08 6.31
CA GLU A 250 -26.40 -11.04 5.48
C GLU A 250 -26.99 -11.03 4.06
N ALA A 251 -26.15 -10.78 3.06
CA ALA A 251 -26.53 -11.03 1.68
C ALA A 251 -26.77 -12.53 1.52
N SER A 252 -27.90 -12.92 0.91
CA SER A 252 -28.29 -14.31 0.77
C SER A 252 -27.16 -15.14 0.15
N ALA A 253 -26.69 -16.12 0.93
CA ALA A 253 -25.75 -17.18 0.59
C ALA A 253 -25.40 -17.33 -0.90
N SER A 254 -24.22 -16.84 -1.27
CA SER A 254 -23.41 -17.46 -2.34
C SER A 254 -21.92 -17.39 -1.99
N GLY A 255 -21.53 -18.21 -1.01
CA GLY A 255 -20.23 -18.89 -1.02
C GLY A 255 -18.99 -18.11 -0.58
N SER A 256 -18.88 -17.81 0.72
CA SER A 256 -17.72 -18.10 1.60
C SER A 256 -17.85 -17.38 2.96
N GLY A 257 -19.07 -17.31 3.49
CA GLY A 257 -19.34 -16.71 4.79
C GLY A 257 -18.87 -17.63 5.92
N GLY A 258 -17.71 -17.32 6.49
CA GLY A 258 -17.45 -17.64 7.88
C GLY A 258 -18.05 -16.53 8.74
N ASP A 259 -18.65 -16.86 9.87
CA ASP A 259 -18.99 -15.89 10.91
C ASP A 259 -17.69 -15.17 11.32
N ILE A 260 -17.57 -13.89 10.98
CA ILE A 260 -16.45 -13.07 11.42
C ILE A 260 -16.94 -12.30 12.64
N SER A 261 -16.96 -13.01 13.76
CA SER A 261 -16.78 -12.35 15.07
C SER A 261 -15.53 -11.49 14.99
N LEU A 262 -15.55 -10.27 15.56
CA LEU A 262 -14.34 -9.45 15.73
C LEU A 262 -13.20 -10.37 16.21
N PRO A 263 -12.19 -10.63 15.37
CA PRO A 263 -11.24 -11.69 15.61
C PRO A 263 -10.33 -11.33 16.77
N GLY A 264 -9.94 -12.37 17.53
CA GLY A 264 -8.99 -12.25 18.63
C GLY A 264 -7.56 -12.00 18.16
N THR A 265 -6.68 -11.75 19.13
CA THR A 265 -5.30 -11.31 18.92
C THR A 265 -4.53 -12.19 17.92
N CYS A 266 -4.13 -11.61 16.78
CA CYS A 266 -3.21 -12.19 15.79
C CYS A 266 -3.69 -13.47 15.07
N GLN A 267 -4.46 -13.31 14.00
CA GLN A 267 -4.89 -14.41 13.11
C GLN A 267 -4.20 -14.34 11.74
N PHE A 268 -3.84 -15.49 11.16
CA PHE A 268 -3.12 -15.63 9.87
C PHE A 268 -3.60 -16.84 9.07
#